data_AF-A0A968I107-F1
#
_entry.id   AF-A0A968I107-F1
#
_cell.length_a   1.000
_cell.length_b   1.000
_cell.length_c   1.000
_cell.angle_alpha   90.00
_cell.angle_beta   90.00
_cell.angle_gamma   90.00
#
_symmetry.space_group_name_H-M   'P 1'
#
loop_
_entity.id
_entity.type
_entity.pdbx_description
1 polymer ?
#
loop_
_entity_poly.entity_id
_entity_poly.type
_entity_poly.pdbx_seq_one_letter_code
_entity_poly.pdbx_strand_id
1 'polypeptide(L)'
;MLKILDSQPWHTTGSRLLQQLIGTVMLYRCFTEIRYIPILFDALPGQPFPWMYYLGYALWGIGGLSLLFGSWSRLGAVFVLAGFQILESHTAVHDGGDNIIRLVSMYLIAVDPNLTRSGATGWKVFLHNLGVLAILGNLAILYVVSGLAKVNGDLWYNGTALYYMLK
;
A
#
# COMPACT_ATOMS: atom_id res chain seq x y z
N MET A 1 27.46 -11.38 -6.36
CA MET A 1 26.13 -10.73 -6.34
C MET A 1 25.58 -10.61 -4.92
N LEU A 2 25.52 -11.68 -4.12
CA LEU A 2 25.00 -11.62 -2.72
C LEU A 2 25.76 -10.63 -1.81
N LYS A 3 27.10 -10.58 -1.88
CA LYS A 3 27.95 -9.66 -1.09
C LYS A 3 27.70 -8.16 -1.33
N ILE A 4 27.01 -7.82 -2.41
CA ILE A 4 26.68 -6.42 -2.73
C ILE A 4 25.39 -6.03 -1.98
N LEU A 5 24.44 -6.97 -1.85
CA LEU A 5 23.12 -6.74 -1.28
C LEU A 5 23.12 -6.58 0.26
N ASP A 6 24.14 -7.07 0.95
CA ASP A 6 24.26 -7.02 2.41
C ASP A 6 25.27 -5.97 2.90
N SER A 7 25.97 -5.31 1.97
CA SER A 7 27.04 -4.36 2.27
C SER A 7 26.57 -2.99 2.75
N GLN A 8 25.54 -2.43 2.10
CA GLN A 8 24.99 -1.12 2.44
C GLN A 8 23.50 -1.03 2.05
N PRO A 9 22.68 -0.29 2.81
CA PRO A 9 21.27 -0.13 2.51
C PRO A 9 21.06 0.83 1.32
N TRP A 10 20.17 0.45 0.40
CA TRP A 10 19.86 1.21 -0.82
C TRP A 10 18.59 2.06 -0.66
N HIS A 11 18.54 3.22 -1.33
CA HIS A 11 17.34 4.04 -1.45
C HIS A 11 16.60 4.31 -0.12
N THR A 12 17.33 4.61 0.95
CA THR A 12 16.75 4.79 2.29
C THR A 12 15.88 6.04 2.39
N THR A 13 16.29 7.14 1.75
CA THR A 13 15.47 8.36 1.63
C THR A 13 14.18 8.09 0.86
N GLY A 14 14.26 7.40 -0.28
CA GLY A 14 13.09 7.04 -1.08
C GLY A 14 12.14 6.12 -0.31
N SER A 15 12.69 5.12 0.40
CA SER A 15 11.92 4.22 1.26
C SER A 15 11.20 4.97 2.38
N ARG A 16 11.83 5.99 2.97
CA ARG A 16 11.22 6.81 4.01
C ARG A 16 10.08 7.68 3.47
N LEU A 17 10.29 8.32 2.31
CA LEU A 17 9.25 9.09 1.63
C LEU A 17 8.05 8.20 1.27
N LEU A 18 8.30 6.99 0.78
CA LEU A 18 7.25 6.02 0.47
C LEU A 18 6.44 5.63 1.71
N GLN A 19 7.09 5.38 2.85
CA GLN A 19 6.40 5.14 4.11
C GLN A 19 5.53 6.33 4.55
N GLN A 20 6.04 7.55 4.43
CA GLN A 20 5.28 8.76 4.77
C GLN A 20 4.08 8.96 3.85
N LEU A 21 4.25 8.70 2.54
CA LEU A 21 3.18 8.78 1.56
C LEU A 21 2.06 7.78 1.89
N ILE A 22 2.41 6.50 2.08
CA ILE A 22 1.42 5.47 2.44
C ILE A 22 0.77 5.80 3.79
N GLY A 23 1.56 6.19 4.79
CA GLY A 23 1.03 6.56 6.10
C GLY A 23 0.02 7.72 6.00
N THR A 24 0.34 8.75 5.22
CA THR A 24 -0.56 9.88 4.95
C THR A 24 -1.84 9.43 4.25
N VAL A 25 -1.74 8.59 3.22
CA VAL A 25 -2.91 8.07 2.50
C VAL A 25 -3.80 7.25 3.44
N MET A 26 -3.23 6.39 4.29
CA MET A 26 -4.00 5.60 5.26
C MET A 26 -4.71 6.49 6.30
N LEU A 27 -4.07 7.56 6.76
CA LEU A 27 -4.70 8.50 7.68
C LEU A 27 -5.80 9.32 7.00
N TYR A 28 -5.55 9.78 5.78
CA TYR A 28 -6.56 10.48 4.97
C TYR A 28 -7.80 9.59 4.83
N ARG A 29 -7.63 8.35 4.38
CA ARG A 29 -8.72 7.39 4.22
C ARG A 29 -9.44 7.11 5.52
N CYS A 30 -8.70 6.82 6.59
CA CYS A 30 -9.30 6.61 7.91
C CYS A 30 -10.14 7.81 8.35
N PHE A 31 -9.67 9.03 8.13
CA PHE A 31 -10.39 10.24 8.50
C PHE A 31 -11.62 10.48 7.63
N THR A 32 -11.53 10.26 6.31
CA THR A 32 -12.64 10.51 5.40
C THR A 32 -13.71 9.42 5.47
N GLU A 33 -13.32 8.16 5.62
CA GLU A 33 -14.22 7.00 5.52
C GLU A 33 -14.89 6.65 6.86
N ILE A 34 -14.33 7.05 8.01
CA ILE A 34 -14.88 6.70 9.34
C ILE A 34 -16.34 7.14 9.53
N ARG A 35 -16.74 8.24 8.89
CA ARG A 35 -18.12 8.75 8.96
C ARG A 35 -19.08 7.92 8.11
N TYR A 36 -18.57 7.23 7.10
CA TYR A 36 -19.36 6.51 6.11
C TYR A 36 -19.29 4.99 6.28
N ILE A 37 -18.64 4.47 7.33
CA ILE A 37 -18.50 3.02 7.56
C ILE A 37 -19.85 2.29 7.46
N PRO A 38 -20.96 2.74 8.09
CA PRO A 38 -22.23 2.03 7.94
C PRO A 38 -22.71 1.96 6.49
N ILE A 39 -22.45 2.98 5.69
CA ILE A 39 -22.87 3.04 4.29
C ILE A 39 -21.95 2.17 3.41
N LEU A 40 -20.64 2.21 3.65
CA LEU A 40 -19.64 1.45 2.89
C LEU A 40 -19.77 -0.07 3.04
N PHE A 41 -20.39 -0.53 4.13
CA PHE A 41 -20.56 -1.94 4.47
C PHE A 41 -22.04 -2.34 4.57
N ASP A 42 -22.90 -1.65 3.81
CA ASP A 42 -24.33 -1.98 3.66
C ASP A 42 -25.07 -2.23 4.99
N ALA A 43 -24.84 -1.38 5.98
CA ALA A 43 -25.52 -1.46 7.26
C ALA A 43 -27.03 -1.23 7.09
N LEU A 44 -27.81 -2.24 7.43
CA LEU A 44 -29.27 -2.14 7.44
C LEU A 44 -29.77 -1.35 8.67
N PRO A 45 -30.77 -0.48 8.52
CA PRO A 45 -31.37 0.25 9.64
C PRO A 45 -31.87 -0.72 10.73
N GLY A 46 -31.51 -0.45 11.98
CA GLY A 46 -31.96 -1.23 13.14
C GLY A 46 -31.18 -2.52 13.43
N GLN A 47 -30.17 -2.87 12.63
CA GLN A 47 -29.27 -3.99 12.91
C GLN A 47 -28.00 -3.52 13.65
N PRO A 48 -27.47 -4.31 14.61
CA PRO A 48 -26.22 -3.99 15.26
C PRO A 48 -25.08 -4.00 14.24
N PHE A 49 -24.39 -2.87 14.11
CA PHE A 49 -23.28 -2.76 13.17
C PHE A 49 -22.01 -3.43 13.76
N PRO A 50 -21.34 -4.35 13.04
CA PRO A 50 -20.19 -5.08 13.57
C PRO A 50 -19.04 -4.17 14.01
N TRP A 51 -18.58 -4.32 15.24
CA TRP A 51 -17.47 -3.55 15.80
C TRP A 51 -16.14 -3.78 15.06
N MET A 52 -16.01 -4.92 14.34
CA MET A 52 -14.80 -5.29 13.59
C MET A 52 -14.42 -4.25 12.52
N TYR A 53 -15.40 -3.54 11.96
CA TYR A 53 -15.13 -2.50 10.96
C TYR A 53 -14.40 -1.33 11.60
N TYR A 54 -14.84 -0.87 12.77
CA TYR A 54 -14.12 0.15 13.54
C TYR A 54 -12.72 -0.32 13.96
N LEU A 55 -12.56 -1.61 14.29
CA LEU A 55 -11.23 -2.19 14.54
C LEU A 55 -10.35 -2.09 13.29
N GLY A 56 -10.86 -2.47 12.11
CA GLY A 56 -10.12 -2.38 10.84
C GLY A 56 -9.62 -0.95 10.56
N TYR A 57 -10.49 0.05 10.73
CA TYR A 57 -10.10 1.46 10.60
C TYR A 57 -9.13 1.92 11.69
N ALA A 58 -9.28 1.45 12.93
CA ALA A 58 -8.32 1.76 14.00
C ALA A 58 -6.92 1.20 13.67
N LEU A 59 -6.84 -0.01 13.10
CA LEU A 59 -5.58 -0.58 12.62
C LEU A 59 -4.97 0.23 11.48
N TRP A 60 -5.78 0.70 10.52
CA TRP A 60 -5.31 1.64 9.49
C TRP A 60 -4.82 2.96 10.07
N GLY A 61 -5.51 3.54 11.05
CA GLY A 61 -5.10 4.76 11.73
C GLY A 61 -3.77 4.60 12.46
N ILE A 62 -3.64 3.56 13.29
CA ILE A 62 -2.41 3.25 14.03
C ILE A 62 -1.26 2.94 13.06
N GLY A 63 -1.54 2.14 12.03
CA GLY A 63 -0.58 1.80 10.98
C GLY A 63 -0.10 3.03 10.23
N GLY A 64 -1.02 3.93 9.87
CA GLY A 64 -0.75 5.20 9.21
C GLY A 64 0.13 6.12 10.04
N LEU A 65 -0.20 6.34 11.32
CA LEU A 65 0.62 7.13 12.25
C LEU A 65 2.02 6.53 12.39
N SER A 66 2.11 5.21 12.56
CA SER A 66 3.38 4.49 12.70
C SER A 66 4.30 4.68 11.49
N LEU A 67 3.74 4.55 10.27
CA LEU A 67 4.47 4.78 9.02
C LEU A 67 4.88 6.25 8.86
N LEU A 68 4.02 7.19 9.27
CA LEU A 68 4.29 8.62 9.16
C LEU A 68 5.43 9.07 10.07
N PHE A 69 5.49 8.58 11.33
CA PHE A 69 6.57 8.90 12.27
C PHE A 69 7.83 8.04 12.09
N GLY A 70 7.70 6.80 11.61
CA GLY A 70 8.82 5.94 11.21
C GLY A 70 9.54 5.21 12.33
N SER A 71 9.09 5.36 13.58
CA SER A 71 9.65 4.68 14.74
C SER A 71 9.24 3.20 14.83
N TRP A 72 8.09 2.83 14.25
CA TRP A 72 7.53 1.46 14.30
C TRP A 72 7.10 0.98 12.90
N SER A 73 7.79 1.44 11.85
CA SER A 73 7.37 1.35 10.45
C SER A 73 6.98 -0.06 9.99
N ARG A 74 7.75 -1.09 10.37
CA ARG A 74 7.44 -2.49 10.02
C ARG A 74 6.13 -2.97 10.64
N LEU A 75 5.90 -2.65 11.91
CA LEU A 75 4.65 -2.98 12.60
C LEU A 75 3.49 -2.13 12.06
N GLY A 76 3.77 -0.89 11.65
CA GLY A 76 2.80 -0.04 10.95
C GLY A 76 2.29 -0.68 9.66
N ALA A 77 3.19 -1.24 8.84
CA ALA A 77 2.82 -1.98 7.64
C ALA A 77 1.95 -3.22 7.93
N VAL A 78 2.26 -3.95 9.01
CA VAL A 78 1.45 -5.10 9.45
C VAL A 78 0.04 -4.65 9.86
N PHE A 79 -0.10 -3.55 10.62
CA PHE A 79 -1.41 -3.02 10.99
C PHE A 79 -2.23 -2.57 9.78
N VAL A 80 -1.60 -1.92 8.80
CA VAL A 80 -2.25 -1.56 7.53
C VAL A 80 -2.81 -2.82 6.85
N LEU A 81 -2.00 -3.87 6.71
CA LEU A 81 -2.41 -5.12 6.07
C LEU A 81 -3.51 -5.86 6.86
N ALA A 82 -3.43 -5.88 8.18
CA ALA A 82 -4.45 -6.48 9.03
C ALA A 82 -5.79 -5.73 8.89
N GLY A 83 -5.76 -4.39 8.84
CA GLY A 83 -6.95 -3.59 8.57
C GLY A 83 -7.55 -3.90 7.20
N PHE A 84 -6.73 -4.02 6.16
CA PHE A 84 -7.20 -4.41 4.82
C PHE A 84 -7.87 -5.79 4.84
N GLN A 85 -7.26 -6.76 5.52
CA GLN A 85 -7.81 -8.12 5.60
C GLN A 85 -9.18 -8.14 6.28
N ILE A 86 -9.36 -7.40 7.37
CA ILE A 86 -10.64 -7.33 8.11
C ILE A 86 -11.72 -6.66 7.27
N LEU A 87 -11.39 -5.51 6.66
CA LEU A 87 -12.36 -4.72 5.92
C LEU A 87 -12.77 -5.41 4.62
N GLU A 88 -11.82 -5.84 3.79
CA GLU A 88 -12.15 -6.34 2.45
C GLU A 88 -12.65 -7.77 2.40
N SER A 89 -12.51 -8.55 3.47
CA SER A 89 -13.20 -9.84 3.55
C SER A 89 -14.73 -9.68 3.66
N HIS A 90 -15.23 -8.45 3.82
CA HIS A 90 -16.63 -8.16 4.09
C HIS A 90 -17.20 -7.00 3.26
N THR A 91 -16.42 -6.39 2.36
CA THR A 91 -16.94 -5.33 1.47
C THR A 91 -17.73 -5.95 0.32
N ALA A 92 -18.91 -5.38 0.01
CA ALA A 92 -19.62 -5.68 -1.23
C ALA A 92 -18.92 -5.07 -2.46
N VAL A 93 -18.16 -3.98 -2.24
CA VAL A 93 -17.32 -3.34 -3.26
C VAL A 93 -15.97 -4.06 -3.28
N HIS A 94 -15.73 -4.78 -4.39
CA HIS A 94 -14.66 -5.78 -4.44
C HIS A 94 -13.29 -5.23 -4.85
N ASP A 95 -13.19 -3.99 -5.37
CA ASP A 95 -11.89 -3.35 -5.66
C ASP A 95 -11.99 -1.81 -5.80
N GLY A 96 -11.42 -1.07 -4.84
CA GLY A 96 -11.29 0.39 -4.87
C GLY A 96 -10.01 0.91 -5.54
N GLY A 97 -9.20 0.04 -6.15
CA GLY A 97 -7.87 0.39 -6.67
C GLY A 97 -6.76 0.38 -5.60
N ASP A 98 -7.05 -0.13 -4.41
CA ASP A 98 -6.16 -0.12 -3.25
C ASP A 98 -5.08 -1.22 -3.27
N ASN A 99 -5.09 -2.05 -4.31
CA ASN A 99 -4.16 -3.17 -4.47
C ASN A 99 -2.70 -2.72 -4.42
N ILE A 100 -2.39 -1.53 -4.95
CA ILE A 100 -1.02 -0.97 -4.93
C ILE A 100 -0.56 -0.72 -3.50
N ILE A 101 -1.40 -0.11 -2.67
CA ILE A 101 -1.06 0.21 -1.28
C ILE A 101 -0.79 -1.08 -0.51
N ARG A 102 -1.61 -2.11 -0.76
CA ARG A 102 -1.47 -3.41 -0.09
C ARG A 102 -0.22 -4.14 -0.52
N LEU A 103 0.01 -4.24 -1.83
CA LEU A 103 1.20 -4.82 -2.43
C LEU A 103 2.47 -4.15 -1.87
N VAL A 104 2.53 -2.81 -1.87
CA VAL A 104 3.69 -2.09 -1.34
C VAL A 104 3.84 -2.31 0.16
N SER A 105 2.73 -2.28 0.92
CA SER A 105 2.75 -2.53 2.37
C SER A 105 3.26 -3.93 2.73
N MET A 106 2.98 -4.96 1.92
CA MET A 106 3.55 -6.31 2.11
C MET A 106 5.07 -6.28 2.12
N TYR A 107 5.68 -5.54 1.19
CA TYR A 107 7.13 -5.44 1.10
C TYR A 107 7.73 -4.46 2.11
N LEU A 108 6.98 -3.45 2.58
CA LEU A 108 7.44 -2.53 3.62
C LEU A 108 7.75 -3.22 4.96
N ILE A 109 7.21 -4.42 5.21
CA ILE A 109 7.59 -5.25 6.37
C ILE A 109 9.10 -5.54 6.38
N ALA A 110 9.71 -5.72 5.20
CA ALA A 110 11.14 -6.00 5.05
C ALA A 110 12.00 -4.72 4.95
N VAL A 111 11.40 -3.56 4.67
CA VAL A 111 12.09 -2.31 4.38
C VAL A 111 12.26 -1.46 5.64
N ASP A 112 13.51 -1.18 6.00
CA ASP A 112 13.84 -0.35 7.16
C ASP A 112 14.81 0.78 6.81
N PRO A 113 14.32 2.01 6.63
CA PRO A 113 15.15 3.16 6.27
C PRO A 113 16.08 3.61 7.41
N ASN A 114 15.84 3.18 8.66
CA ASN A 114 16.65 3.56 9.80
C ASN A 114 17.98 2.80 9.86
N LEU A 115 18.18 1.74 9.07
CA LEU A 115 19.42 0.95 9.01
C LEU A 115 20.65 1.77 8.60
N THR A 116 20.46 2.89 7.88
CA THR A 116 21.56 3.81 7.53
C THR A 116 22.17 4.46 8.77
N ARG A 117 21.35 4.79 9.77
CA ARG A 117 21.79 5.48 10.99
C ARG A 117 22.63 4.58 11.90
N SER A 118 22.47 3.26 11.77
CA SER A 118 23.18 2.27 12.60
C SER A 118 24.45 1.72 11.95
N GLY A 119 24.77 2.10 10.70
CA GLY A 119 25.89 1.51 9.97
C GLY A 119 25.74 -0.01 9.78
N ALA A 120 24.50 -0.50 9.73
CA ALA A 120 24.22 -1.94 9.72
C ALA A 120 24.73 -2.59 8.44
N THR A 121 25.15 -3.85 8.55
CA THR A 121 25.53 -4.74 7.44
C THR A 121 24.91 -6.14 7.67
N GLY A 122 24.97 -7.00 6.66
CA GLY A 122 24.51 -8.39 6.76
C GLY A 122 23.02 -8.59 6.44
N TRP A 123 22.41 -9.60 7.07
CA TRP A 123 21.05 -10.08 6.73
C TRP A 123 19.95 -9.00 6.79
N LYS A 124 20.02 -8.06 7.75
CA LYS A 124 19.02 -6.98 7.86
C LYS A 124 19.05 -6.05 6.65
N VAL A 125 20.25 -5.72 6.17
CA VAL A 125 20.45 -4.90 4.97
C VAL A 125 20.04 -5.67 3.72
N PHE A 126 20.38 -6.95 3.66
CA PHE A 126 19.93 -7.84 2.58
C PHE A 126 18.41 -7.85 2.45
N LEU A 127 17.65 -8.04 3.56
CA LEU A 127 16.19 -8.01 3.54
C LEU A 127 15.63 -6.66 3.11
N HIS A 128 16.22 -5.56 3.58
CA HIS A 128 15.81 -4.21 3.17
C HIS A 128 16.00 -4.01 1.66
N ASN A 129 17.18 -4.32 1.14
CA ASN A 129 17.49 -4.17 -0.27
C ASN A 129 16.62 -5.10 -1.14
N LEU A 130 16.36 -6.32 -0.69
CA LEU A 130 15.44 -7.23 -1.36
C LEU A 130 14.01 -6.68 -1.37
N GLY A 131 13.54 -6.11 -0.25
CA GLY A 131 12.23 -5.46 -0.17
C GLY A 131 12.11 -4.26 -1.13
N VAL A 132 13.16 -3.44 -1.22
CA VAL A 132 13.22 -2.31 -2.17
C VAL A 132 13.15 -2.80 -3.62
N LEU A 133 13.94 -3.82 -3.97
CA LEU A 133 13.90 -4.43 -5.31
C LEU A 133 12.53 -5.05 -5.63
N ALA A 134 11.92 -5.71 -4.66
CA ALA A 134 10.59 -6.29 -4.83
C ALA A 134 9.53 -5.23 -5.08
N ILE A 135 9.56 -4.10 -4.37
CA ILE A 135 8.64 -2.97 -4.62
C ILE A 135 8.83 -2.43 -6.04
N LEU A 136 10.07 -2.15 -6.44
CA LEU A 136 10.37 -1.61 -7.77
C LEU A 136 9.95 -2.57 -8.88
N GLY A 137 10.30 -3.85 -8.76
CA GLY A 137 9.97 -4.88 -9.73
C GLY A 137 8.46 -5.08 -9.87
N ASN A 138 7.73 -5.17 -8.76
CA ASN A 138 6.28 -5.36 -8.82
C ASN A 138 5.58 -4.12 -9.40
N LEU A 139 6.00 -2.90 -9.04
CA LEU A 139 5.43 -1.68 -9.61
C LEU A 139 5.72 -1.60 -11.11
N ALA A 140 6.93 -1.92 -11.55
CA ALA A 140 7.27 -1.95 -12.98
C ALA A 140 6.37 -2.93 -13.74
N ILE A 141 6.20 -4.15 -13.23
CA ILE A 141 5.31 -5.15 -13.83
C ILE A 141 3.86 -4.64 -13.86
N LEU A 142 3.36 -4.12 -12.74
CA LEU A 142 2.00 -3.60 -12.63
C LEU A 142 1.72 -2.53 -13.70
N TYR A 143 2.61 -1.55 -13.83
CA TYR A 143 2.43 -0.46 -14.80
C TYR A 143 2.61 -0.92 -16.24
N VAL A 144 3.54 -1.84 -16.53
CA VAL A 144 3.71 -2.42 -17.86
C VAL A 144 2.46 -3.18 -18.27
N VAL A 145 1.95 -4.06 -17.40
CA VAL A 145 0.74 -4.85 -17.66
C VAL A 145 -0.48 -3.93 -17.81
N SER A 146 -0.63 -2.92 -16.95
CA SER A 146 -1.70 -1.93 -17.07
C SER A 146 -1.63 -1.15 -18.39
N GLY A 147 -0.43 -0.76 -18.83
CA GLY A 147 -0.22 -0.08 -20.10
C GLY A 147 -0.58 -0.96 -21.30
N LEU A 148 -0.07 -2.20 -21.33
CA LEU A 148 -0.38 -3.16 -22.40
C LEU A 148 -1.87 -3.51 -22.43
N ALA A 149 -2.53 -3.65 -21.28
CA ALA A 149 -3.96 -3.87 -21.19
C ALA A 149 -4.77 -2.71 -21.80
N LYS A 150 -4.33 -1.46 -21.60
CA LYS A 150 -4.97 -0.29 -22.22
C LYS A 150 -4.78 -0.23 -23.73
N VAL A 151 -3.58 -0.54 -24.23
CA VAL A 151 -3.27 -0.57 -25.66
C VAL A 151 -4.11 -1.64 -26.38
N ASN A 152 -4.31 -2.79 -25.74
CA ASN A 152 -5.13 -3.88 -26.27
C ASN A 152 -6.65 -3.67 -26.08
N GLY A 153 -7.09 -2.56 -25.48
CA GLY A 153 -8.50 -2.28 -25.29
C GLY A 153 -9.18 -1.82 -26.59
N ASP A 154 -10.44 -2.21 -26.79
CA ASP A 154 -11.21 -1.96 -28.02
C ASP A 154 -11.22 -0.49 -28.46
N LEU A 155 -11.19 0.46 -27.52
CA LEU A 155 -11.16 1.90 -27.80
C LEU A 155 -9.87 2.35 -28.52
N TRP A 156 -8.72 1.81 -28.11
CA TRP A 156 -7.43 2.13 -28.70
C TRP A 156 -7.15 1.24 -29.92
N TYR A 157 -7.52 -0.04 -29.83
CA TYR A 157 -7.39 -1.01 -30.92
C TYR A 157 -8.16 -0.56 -32.18
N ASN A 158 -9.39 -0.07 -32.01
CA ASN A 158 -10.23 0.40 -33.11
C ASN A 158 -10.03 1.90 -33.45
N GLY A 159 -9.11 2.60 -32.79
CA GLY A 159 -8.82 4.02 -33.05
C GLY A 159 -9.91 5.02 -32.63
N THR A 160 -10.97 4.59 -31.95
CA THR A 160 -12.09 5.45 -31.55
C THR A 160 -11.80 6.29 -30.31
N ALA A 161 -10.72 6.01 -29.56
CA ALA A 161 -10.30 6.76 -28.38
C ALA A 161 -10.04 8.26 -28.68
N LEU A 162 -9.43 8.58 -29.81
CA LEU A 162 -9.14 9.96 -30.22
C LEU A 162 -10.42 10.77 -30.49
N TYR A 163 -11.48 10.11 -30.99
CA TYR A 163 -12.75 10.76 -31.29
C TYR A 163 -13.44 11.31 -30.03
N TYR A 164 -13.30 10.61 -28.89
CA TYR A 164 -13.84 11.08 -27.61
C TYR A 164 -13.02 12.22 -26.97
N MET A 165 -11.76 12.40 -27.32
CA MET A 165 -10.93 13.50 -26.79
C MET A 165 -11.06 14.81 -27.59
N LEU A 166 -11.39 14.71 -28.87
CA LEU A 166 -11.44 15.85 -29.80
C LEU A 166 -12.83 16.51 -29.88
N LYS A 167 -13.81 16.00 -29.14
CA LYS A 167 -15.17 16.54 -29.07
C LYS A 167 -15.40 17.21 -27.71
#